data_AF-A0A946FUC5-F1
#
_entry.id   AF-A0A946FUC5-F1
#
_cell.length_a   1.000
_cell.length_b   1.000
_cell.length_c   1.000
_cell.angle_alpha   90.00
_cell.angle_beta   90.00
_cell.angle_gamma   90.00
#
_symmetry.space_group_name_H-M   'P 1'
#
loop_
_entity.id
_entity.type
_entity.pdbx_description
1 polymer ?
#
loop_
_entity_poly.entity_id
_entity_poly.type
_entity_poly.pdbx_seq_one_letter_code
_entity_poly.pdbx_strand_id
1 'polypeptide(L)' 'QTSFLTPPVGFALFYLKGVCPPEIKLIDIYRGVVPFIILQLIGLFVIIIWPELVTWLPAYVYK' A
#
# COMPACT_ATOMS: atom_id res chain seq x y z
N GLN A 1 -4.14 -3.89 -0.39
CA GLN A 1 -3.25 -5.03 -0.69
C GLN A 1 -1.83 -4.74 -0.20
N THR A 2 -1.68 -4.32 1.08
CA THR A 2 -0.41 -3.94 1.72
C THR A 2 0.48 -5.13 2.10
N SER A 3 -0.09 -6.33 2.04
CA SER A 3 0.60 -7.58 2.37
C SER A 3 1.83 -7.82 1.47
N PHE A 4 1.78 -7.47 0.18
CA PHE A 4 2.92 -7.70 -0.75
C PHE A 4 4.17 -6.84 -0.48
N LEU A 5 4.06 -5.80 0.37
CA LEU A 5 5.08 -4.77 0.55
C LEU A 5 5.72 -4.75 1.96
N THR A 6 5.26 -5.59 2.90
CA THR A 6 5.72 -5.59 4.30
C THR A 6 6.13 -7.01 4.73
N PRO A 7 7.28 -7.24 5.42
CA PRO A 7 7.70 -8.57 5.84
C PRO A 7 6.75 -9.06 6.95
N PRO A 8 6.06 -10.22 6.81
CA PRO A 8 6.51 -11.53 6.32
C PRO A 8 5.96 -11.98 4.94
N VAL A 9 5.28 -11.09 4.19
CA VAL A 9 4.63 -11.40 2.90
C VAL A 9 5.20 -10.53 1.76
N GLY A 10 6.45 -10.07 1.90
CA GLY A 10 7.17 -9.18 0.97
C GLY A 10 7.62 -9.83 -0.35
N PHE A 11 6.77 -10.64 -1.00
CA PHE A 11 7.09 -11.30 -2.28
C PHE A 11 7.52 -10.29 -3.37
N ALA A 12 6.90 -9.10 -3.41
CA ALA A 12 7.27 -8.07 -4.38
C ALA A 12 8.67 -7.49 -4.11
N LEU A 13 9.06 -7.35 -2.84
CA LEU A 13 10.38 -6.85 -2.45
C LEU A 13 11.49 -7.86 -2.78
N PHE A 14 11.25 -9.15 -2.54
CA PHE A 14 12.19 -10.21 -2.92
C PHE A 14 12.25 -10.43 -4.44
N TYR A 15 11.13 -10.31 -5.15
CA TYR A 15 11.11 -10.35 -6.62
C TYR A 15 11.90 -9.18 -7.22
N LEU A 16 11.69 -7.95 -6.72
CA LEU A 16 12.46 -6.78 -7.12
C LEU A 16 13.95 -6.96 -6.81
N LYS A 17 14.32 -7.53 -5.67
CA LYS A 17 15.72 -7.82 -5.39
C LYS A 17 16.34 -8.85 -6.35
N GLY A 18 15.54 -9.77 -6.90
CA GLY A 18 15.98 -10.75 -7.91
C GLY A 18 16.29 -10.14 -9.29
N VAL A 19 15.65 -9.00 -9.63
CA VAL A 19 15.89 -8.28 -10.90
C VAL A 19 16.77 -7.04 -10.74
N CYS A 20 16.95 -6.55 -9.51
CA CYS A 20 17.78 -5.37 -9.24
C CYS A 20 19.29 -5.70 -9.25
N PRO A 21 20.13 -4.78 -9.77
CA PRO A 21 21.58 -4.88 -9.69
C PRO A 21 22.09 -5.11 -8.26
N PRO A 22 23.25 -5.77 -8.08
CA PRO A 22 23.81 -6.06 -6.76
C PRO A 22 24.13 -4.80 -5.95
N GLU A 23 24.34 -3.64 -6.59
CA GLU A 23 24.59 -2.37 -5.90
C GLU A 23 23.36 -1.83 -5.14
N ILE A 24 22.14 -2.22 -5.56
CA ILE A 24 20.90 -1.77 -4.92
C ILE A 24 20.66 -2.60 -3.66
N LYS A 25 20.66 -1.95 -2.49
CA LYS A 25 20.41 -2.62 -1.22
C LYS A 25 18.91 -2.73 -0.98
N LEU A 26 18.50 -3.72 -0.19
CA LEU A 26 17.09 -3.88 0.22
C LEU A 26 16.55 -2.59 0.87
N ILE A 27 17.38 -1.88 1.63
CA ILE A 27 17.01 -0.62 2.28
C ILE A 27 16.58 0.47 1.29
N ASP A 28 17.14 0.50 0.08
CA ASP A 28 16.79 1.48 -0.95
C ASP A 28 15.38 1.21 -1.49
N ILE A 29 15.05 -0.07 -1.66
CA ILE A 29 13.72 -0.52 -2.07
C ILE A 29 12.68 -0.20 -0.97
N TYR A 30 13.04 -0.45 0.30
CA TYR A 30 12.17 -0.10 1.45
C TYR A 30 11.90 1.41 1.52
N ARG A 31 12.93 2.24 1.34
CA ARG A 31 12.76 3.71 1.34
C ARG A 31 11.84 4.19 0.22
N GLY A 32 11.87 3.53 -0.94
CA GLY A 32 10.98 3.84 -2.06
C GLY A 32 9.51 3.51 -1.79
N VAL A 33 9.23 2.40 -1.09
CA VAL A 33 7.84 1.95 -0.86
C VAL A 33 7.16 2.63 0.33
N VAL A 34 7.91 3.02 1.36
CA VAL A 34 7.40 3.69 2.57
C VAL A 34 6.46 4.88 2.28
N PRO A 35 6.77 5.86 1.41
CA PRO A 35 5.87 6.99 1.15
C PRO A 35 4.52 6.54 0.57
N PHE A 36 4.48 5.48 -0.26
CA PHE A 36 3.23 4.95 -0.81
C PHE A 36 2.38 4.28 0.27
N ILE A 37 3.02 3.55 1.19
CA ILE A 37 2.32 2.95 2.34
C ILE A 37 1.70 4.04 3.22
N ILE A 38 2.45 5.12 3.49
CA ILE A 38 1.95 6.25 4.26
C ILE A 38 0.74 6.89 3.58
N LEU A 39 0.82 7.17 2.26
CA LEU A 39 -0.31 7.70 1.50
C LEU A 39 -1.54 6.79 1.56
N GLN A 40 -1.34 5.48 1.49
CA GLN A 40 -2.44 4.52 1.58
C GLN A 40 -3.07 4.48 2.97
N LEU A 41 -2.27 4.58 4.03
CA LEU A 41 -2.78 4.69 5.40
C LEU A 41 -3.54 5.99 5.64
N ILE A 42 -3.07 7.11 5.07
CA ILE A 42 -3.80 8.39 5.11
C ILE A 42 -5.16 8.24 4.43
N GLY A 43 -5.20 7.67 3.23
CA GLY A 43 -6.46 7.42 2.53
C GLY A 43 -7.42 6.54 3.34
N LEU A 44 -6.92 5.48 3.96
CA LEU A 44 -7.70 4.63 4.86
C LEU A 44 -8.25 5.42 6.05
N PHE A 45 -7.43 6.25 6.68
CA PHE A 45 -7.82 7.06 7.82
C PHE A 45 -8.90 8.08 7.47
N VAL A 46 -8.79 8.72 6.31
CA VAL A 46 -9.82 9.62 5.76
C VAL A 46 -11.15 8.91 5.60
N ILE A 47 -11.16 7.68 5.07
CA ILE A 47 -12.37 6.88 4.92
C ILE A 47 -12.98 6.49 6.29
N ILE A 48 -12.14 6.18 7.28
CA ILE A 48 -12.61 5.87 8.64
C ILE A 48 -13.31 7.07 9.29
N ILE A 49 -12.76 8.28 9.10
CA ILE A 49 -13.35 9.51 9.64
C ILE A 49 -14.60 9.93 8.88
N TRP A 50 -14.59 9.80 7.55
CA TRP A 50 -15.71 10.17 6.67
C TRP A 50 -16.20 8.96 5.87
N PRO A 51 -16.96 8.05 6.50
CA PRO A 51 -17.44 6.83 5.84
C PRO A 51 -18.38 7.13 4.67
N GLU A 52 -19.06 8.28 4.71
CA GLU A 52 -19.96 8.77 3.66
C GLU A 52 -19.27 8.84 2.28
N LEU A 53 -17.95 9.07 2.23
CA LEU A 53 -17.16 9.09 0.99
C LEU A 53 -17.24 7.78 0.20
N VAL A 54 -17.42 6.65 0.90
CA VAL A 54 -17.49 5.32 0.27
C VAL A 54 -18.89 4.70 0.35
N THR A 55 -19.73 5.13 1.30
CA THR A 55 -21.07 4.55 1.50
C THR A 55 -22.18 5.25 0.71
N TRP A 56 -21.95 6.46 0.19
CA TRP A 56 -23.00 7.23 -0.51
C TRP A 56 -23.55 6.49 -1.75
N LEU A 57 -22.66 5.89 -2.56
CA LEU A 57 -23.05 5.24 -3.81
C LEU A 57 -23.84 3.94 -3.57
N PRO A 58 -23.38 3.00 -2.70
CA PRO A 58 -24.20 1.86 -2.31
C PRO A 58 -25.54 2.25 -1.70
N ALA A 59 -25.58 3.28 -0.84
CA ALA A 59 -26.82 3.76 -0.24
C ALA A 59 -27.81 4.35 -1.26
N TYR A 60 -27.31 4.86 -2.39
CA TYR A 60 -28.13 5.37 -3.49
C TYR A 60 -28.59 4.26 -4.45
N VAL A 61 -27.72 3.31 -4.77
CA VAL A 61 -27.97 2.25 -5.76
C VAL A 61 -28.81 1.10 -5.20
N TYR A 62 -28.61 0.73 -3.94
CA TYR A 62 -29.31 -0.39 -3.29
C TYR A 62 -30.46 0.06 -2.37
N LYS A 63 -31.01 1.25 -2.65
CA LYS A 63 -32.20 1.77 -1.98
C LYS A 63 -33.47 1.08 -2.48
#